data_AF-A0A2N7BAB3-F1
#
_entry.id   AF-A0A2N7BAB3-F1
#
_cell.length_a   1.000
_cell.length_b   1.000
_cell.length_c   1.000
_cell.angle_alpha   90.00
_cell.angle_beta   90.00
_cell.angle_gamma   90.00
#
_symmetry.space_group_name_H-M   'P 1'
#
loop_
_entity.id
_entity.type
_entity.pdbx_description
1 polymer ?
#
loop_
_entity_poly.entity_id
_entity_poly.type
_entity_poly.pdbx_seq_one_letter_code
_entity_poly.pdbx_strand_id
1 'polypeptide(L)'
;MRKALPFFIACIPIVFFYIVINQVAVNLPWADDSILMYFLYTYKLPEVSWLHFWKDAFSVHAEHRIVVPRLLMLLTYLIQGEINVKTVLLIGNLSILGSAYILYRYIRRSSLSLWFFVPVTFLLFQPVYWEDSLWLICVVQHTLVIFWVLLSLHLLQFDKKSCFITACISAILAIFTSGNGLLVWFPGILLLLMQQRKKEVAIWLF
;
A
#
# COMPACT_ATOMS: atom_id res chain seq x y z
N MET A 1 5.72 -19.57 28.13
CA MET A 1 6.02 -20.23 26.83
C MET A 1 4.78 -20.44 25.94
N ARG A 2 3.65 -21.01 26.41
CA ARG A 2 2.45 -21.29 25.56
C ARG A 2 1.83 -20.08 24.82
N LYS A 3 1.91 -18.86 25.36
CA LYS A 3 1.39 -17.64 24.69
C LYS A 3 2.31 -17.08 23.58
N ALA A 4 3.58 -17.45 23.58
CA ALA A 4 4.56 -16.94 22.61
C ALA A 4 4.67 -17.84 21.37
N LEU A 5 4.36 -19.14 21.50
CA LEU A 5 4.40 -20.11 20.41
C LEU A 5 3.63 -19.67 19.14
N PRO A 6 2.35 -19.26 19.19
CA PRO A 6 1.64 -18.84 17.99
C PRO A 6 2.26 -17.60 17.33
N PHE A 7 2.88 -16.71 18.11
CA PHE A 7 3.59 -15.55 17.57
C PHE A 7 4.85 -15.97 16.82
N PHE A 8 5.67 -16.85 17.40
CA PHE A 8 6.84 -17.40 16.71
C PHE A 8 6.48 -18.10 15.41
N ILE A 9 5.44 -18.94 15.42
CA ILE A 9 4.97 -19.64 14.20
C ILE A 9 4.49 -18.64 13.14
N ALA A 10 3.76 -17.58 13.54
CA ALA A 10 3.29 -16.55 12.62
C ALA A 10 4.44 -15.73 12.00
N CYS A 11 5.59 -15.60 12.68
CA CYS A 11 6.75 -14.92 12.15
C CYS A 11 7.52 -15.73 11.08
N ILE A 12 7.41 -17.05 11.08
CA ILE A 12 8.13 -17.92 10.13
C ILE A 12 7.85 -17.54 8.66
N PRO A 13 6.59 -17.50 8.18
CA PRO A 13 6.32 -17.18 6.77
C PRO A 13 6.72 -15.73 6.43
N ILE A 14 6.60 -14.79 7.37
CA ILE A 14 7.01 -13.39 7.18
C ILE A 14 8.52 -13.31 6.90
N VAL A 15 9.33 -13.89 7.79
CA VAL A 15 10.79 -13.84 7.67
C VAL A 15 11.24 -14.57 6.41
N PHE A 16 10.68 -15.76 6.15
CA PHE A 16 11.00 -16.53 4.95
C PHE A 16 10.69 -15.74 3.67
N PHE A 17 9.51 -15.12 3.59
CA PHE A 17 9.11 -14.30 2.44
C PHE A 17 10.09 -13.16 2.15
N TYR A 18 10.47 -12.37 3.16
CA TYR A 18 11.40 -11.25 2.95
C TYR A 18 12.83 -11.70 2.63
N ILE A 19 13.28 -12.85 3.16
CA ILE A 19 14.55 -13.46 2.75
C ILE A 19 14.51 -13.80 1.25
N VAL A 20 13.46 -14.50 0.81
CA VAL A 20 13.31 -14.93 -0.58
C VAL A 20 13.23 -13.73 -1.52
N ILE A 21 12.38 -12.74 -1.22
CA ILE A 21 12.27 -11.54 -2.06
C ILE A 21 13.59 -10.80 -2.14
N ASN A 22 14.29 -10.60 -1.02
CA ASN A 22 15.56 -9.88 -1.07
C ASN A 22 16.63 -10.61 -1.90
N GLN A 23 16.61 -11.95 -1.91
CA GLN A 23 17.53 -12.76 -2.72
C GLN A 23 17.18 -12.77 -4.20
N VAL A 24 15.88 -12.80 -4.55
CA VAL A 24 15.41 -12.96 -5.92
C VAL A 24 15.18 -11.62 -6.62
N ALA A 25 14.83 -10.56 -5.90
CA ALA A 25 14.57 -9.25 -6.48
C ALA A 25 15.82 -8.68 -7.16
N VAL A 26 15.64 -8.32 -8.43
CA VAL A 26 16.67 -7.72 -9.29
C VAL A 26 16.38 -6.25 -9.52
N ASN A 27 17.43 -5.44 -9.69
CA ASN A 27 17.28 -4.02 -10.01
C ASN A 27 17.08 -3.83 -11.53
N LEU A 28 15.96 -4.32 -12.05
CA LEU A 28 15.63 -4.24 -13.47
C LEU A 28 14.12 -3.98 -13.63
N PRO A 29 13.71 -2.93 -14.38
CA PRO A 29 12.30 -2.73 -14.68
C PRO A 29 11.77 -3.84 -15.59
N TRP A 30 10.54 -4.26 -15.36
CA TRP A 30 9.88 -5.31 -16.12
C TRP A 30 8.57 -4.80 -16.75
N ALA A 31 8.40 -5.05 -18.06
CA ALA A 31 7.20 -4.73 -18.83
C ALA A 31 6.64 -3.32 -18.57
N ASP A 32 5.51 -3.23 -17.86
CA ASP A 32 4.78 -1.99 -17.61
C ASP A 32 5.49 -1.03 -16.64
N ASP A 33 6.54 -1.47 -15.94
CA ASP A 33 7.41 -0.60 -15.13
C ASP A 33 8.03 0.55 -15.95
N SER A 34 8.10 0.36 -17.28
CA SER A 34 8.56 1.37 -18.24
C SER A 34 7.81 2.72 -18.10
N ILE A 35 6.55 2.72 -17.66
CA ILE A 35 5.80 3.97 -17.42
C ILE A 35 6.43 4.81 -16.29
N LEU A 36 6.99 4.16 -15.27
CA LEU A 36 7.66 4.83 -14.16
C LEU A 36 9.03 5.36 -14.60
N MET A 37 9.71 4.62 -15.48
CA MET A 37 10.97 5.07 -16.09
C MET A 37 10.74 6.29 -16.99
N TYR A 38 9.67 6.28 -17.77
CA TYR A 38 9.27 7.40 -18.61
C TYR A 38 8.99 8.66 -17.78
N PHE A 39 8.27 8.51 -16.66
CA PHE A 39 8.03 9.62 -15.74
C PHE A 39 9.32 10.21 -15.13
N LEU A 40 10.30 9.36 -14.81
CA LEU A 40 11.61 9.85 -14.35
C LEU A 40 12.40 10.52 -15.47
N TYR A 41 12.28 10.02 -16.70
CA TYR A 41 12.93 10.61 -17.86
C TYR A 41 12.36 12.01 -18.16
N THR A 42 11.03 12.16 -18.20
CA THR A 42 10.37 13.46 -18.40
C THR A 42 10.76 14.44 -17.31
N TYR A 43 10.75 14.02 -16.04
CA TYR A 43 11.19 14.85 -14.91
C TYR A 43 12.60 15.45 -15.08
N LYS A 44 13.52 14.75 -15.73
CA LYS A 44 14.91 15.21 -15.93
C LYS A 44 15.08 16.19 -17.10
N LEU A 45 14.05 16.43 -17.91
CA LEU A 45 14.17 17.36 -19.03
C LEU A 45 14.36 18.80 -18.51
N PRO A 46 15.30 19.57 -19.07
CA PRO A 46 15.71 20.87 -18.52
C PRO A 46 14.60 21.94 -18.46
N GLU A 47 13.50 21.76 -19.19
CA GLU A 47 12.41 22.74 -19.32
C GLU A 47 11.08 22.30 -18.68
N VAL A 48 11.09 21.31 -17.78
CA VAL A 48 9.85 20.89 -17.11
C VAL A 48 9.39 21.93 -16.10
N SER A 49 8.37 22.69 -16.49
CA SER A 49 7.63 23.54 -15.56
C SER A 49 6.94 22.71 -14.47
N TRP A 50 6.75 23.30 -13.28
CA TRP A 50 5.98 22.70 -12.18
C TRP A 50 4.58 22.25 -12.60
N LEU A 51 3.93 22.99 -13.50
CA LEU A 51 2.63 22.62 -14.04
C LEU A 51 2.71 21.34 -14.90
N HIS A 52 3.75 21.22 -15.73
CA HIS A 52 3.95 20.03 -16.57
C HIS A 52 4.26 18.81 -15.71
N PHE A 53 5.08 18.95 -14.67
CA PHE A 53 5.36 17.88 -13.70
C PHE A 53 4.08 17.29 -13.10
N TRP A 54 3.20 18.15 -12.57
CA TRP A 54 1.96 17.68 -11.95
C TRP A 54 0.98 17.13 -12.98
N LYS A 55 0.92 17.70 -14.19
CA LYS A 55 0.12 17.12 -15.28
C LYS A 55 0.59 15.70 -15.63
N ASP A 56 1.90 15.48 -15.68
CA ASP A 56 2.47 14.16 -15.97
C ASP A 56 2.25 13.19 -14.80
N ALA A 57 2.49 13.64 -13.56
CA ALA A 57 2.24 12.83 -12.36
C ALA A 57 0.80 12.33 -12.27
N PHE A 58 -0.17 13.17 -12.63
CA PHE A 58 -1.61 12.87 -12.66
C PHE A 58 -2.13 12.36 -14.02
N SER A 59 -1.25 12.08 -14.99
CA SER A 59 -1.65 11.54 -16.28
C SER A 59 -2.25 10.13 -16.11
N VAL A 60 -3.21 9.80 -16.97
CA VAL A 60 -3.87 8.48 -16.96
C VAL A 60 -2.91 7.44 -17.52
N HIS A 61 -2.85 6.28 -16.88
CA HIS A 61 -2.16 5.09 -17.38
C HIS A 61 -3.15 3.92 -17.35
N ALA A 62 -3.33 3.26 -18.50
CA ALA A 62 -4.46 2.37 -18.75
C ALA A 62 -5.80 3.10 -18.46
N GLU A 63 -6.40 2.85 -17.30
CA GLU A 63 -7.74 3.34 -16.92
C GLU A 63 -7.74 4.24 -15.69
N HIS A 64 -6.60 4.43 -15.01
CA HIS A 64 -6.52 5.18 -13.76
C HIS A 64 -5.23 5.98 -13.61
N ARG A 65 -5.15 6.76 -12.53
CA ARG A 65 -4.00 7.61 -12.22
C ARG A 65 -3.10 6.92 -11.20
N ILE A 66 -1.82 6.76 -11.54
CA ILE A 66 -0.81 6.05 -10.76
C ILE A 66 0.18 7.01 -10.09
N VAL A 67 -0.34 8.07 -9.48
CA VAL A 67 0.47 9.15 -8.89
C VAL A 67 1.38 8.62 -7.79
N VAL A 68 0.87 7.76 -6.91
CA VAL A 68 1.65 7.20 -5.79
C VAL A 68 2.84 6.36 -6.30
N PRO A 69 2.68 5.40 -7.22
CA PRO A 69 3.81 4.72 -7.86
C PRO A 69 4.87 5.66 -8.46
N ARG A 70 4.44 6.69 -9.20
CA ARG A 70 5.34 7.67 -9.83
C ARG A 70 6.14 8.46 -8.79
N LEU A 71 5.46 9.00 -7.78
CA LEU A 71 6.09 9.77 -6.72
C LEU A 71 6.99 8.92 -5.83
N LEU A 72 6.64 7.65 -5.59
CA LEU A 72 7.47 6.73 -4.81
C LEU A 72 8.78 6.40 -5.54
N MET A 73 8.71 6.15 -6.85
CA MET A 73 9.88 5.95 -7.69
C MET A 73 10.76 7.22 -7.75
N LEU A 74 10.15 8.40 -7.90
CA LEU A 74 10.87 9.68 -7.87
C LEU A 74 11.54 9.94 -6.53
N LEU A 75 10.83 9.75 -5.42
CA LEU A 75 11.39 9.94 -4.09
C LEU A 75 12.62 9.04 -3.88
N THR A 76 12.51 7.79 -4.30
CA THR A 76 13.61 6.82 -4.19
C THR A 76 14.80 7.24 -5.05
N TYR A 77 14.54 7.68 -6.29
CA TYR A 77 15.58 8.24 -7.17
C TYR A 77 16.26 9.48 -6.56
N LEU A 78 15.51 10.40 -5.96
CA LEU A 78 16.07 11.61 -5.33
C LEU A 78 16.95 11.28 -4.12
N ILE A 79 16.63 10.21 -3.38
CA ILE A 79 17.39 9.77 -2.21
C ILE A 79 18.66 9.00 -2.63
N GLN A 80 18.54 8.12 -3.61
CA GLN A 80 19.64 7.21 -4.00
C GLN A 80 20.54 7.77 -5.11
N GLY A 81 20.07 8.77 -5.87
CA GLY A 81 20.76 9.33 -7.03
C GLY A 81 20.69 8.47 -8.30
N GLU A 82 20.13 7.26 -8.19
CA GLU A 82 20.00 6.30 -9.29
C GLU A 82 18.61 5.64 -9.29
N ILE A 83 18.22 5.07 -10.44
CA ILE A 83 16.99 4.31 -10.54
C ILE A 83 17.21 2.95 -9.86
N ASN A 84 16.47 2.70 -8.79
CA ASN A 84 16.55 1.46 -8.05
C ASN A 84 15.17 0.82 -7.87
N VAL A 85 14.79 0.00 -8.86
CA VAL A 85 13.55 -0.79 -8.88
C VAL A 85 13.48 -1.72 -7.67
N LYS A 86 14.59 -2.36 -7.31
CA LYS A 86 14.65 -3.28 -6.17
C LYS A 86 14.29 -2.59 -4.86
N THR A 87 14.82 -1.38 -4.60
CA THR A 87 14.46 -0.60 -3.41
C THR A 87 12.97 -0.32 -3.36
N VAL A 88 12.39 0.17 -4.44
CA VAL A 88 10.96 0.52 -4.48
C VAL A 88 10.09 -0.72 -4.31
N LEU A 89 10.47 -1.84 -4.92
CA LEU A 89 9.82 -3.14 -4.78
C LEU A 89 9.84 -3.62 -3.32
N LEU A 90 10.99 -3.51 -2.63
CA LEU A 90 11.10 -3.88 -1.21
C LEU A 90 10.25 -2.97 -0.32
N ILE A 91 10.25 -1.65 -0.57
CA ILE A 91 9.40 -0.69 0.13
C ILE A 91 7.92 -1.02 -0.10
N GLY A 92 7.54 -1.29 -1.35
CA GLY A 92 6.19 -1.68 -1.72
C GLY A 92 5.75 -2.93 -0.96
N ASN A 93 6.61 -3.94 -0.83
CA ASN A 93 6.29 -5.15 -0.08
C ASN A 93 6.12 -4.92 1.43
N LEU A 94 6.69 -3.86 2.02
CA LEU A 94 6.39 -3.51 3.42
C LEU A 94 4.90 -3.26 3.67
N SER A 95 4.13 -2.93 2.62
CA SER A 95 2.69 -2.73 2.71
C SER A 95 1.93 -4.02 3.10
N ILE A 96 2.39 -5.20 2.70
CA ILE A 96 1.76 -6.45 3.16
C ILE A 96 2.04 -6.70 4.65
N LEU A 97 3.21 -6.31 5.14
CA LEU A 97 3.53 -6.35 6.58
C LEU A 97 2.69 -5.35 7.37
N GLY A 98 2.49 -4.15 6.84
CA GLY A 98 1.57 -3.17 7.40
C GLY A 98 0.13 -3.70 7.46
N SER A 99 -0.32 -4.36 6.39
CA SER A 99 -1.65 -5.00 6.32
C SER A 99 -1.80 -6.12 7.36
N ALA A 100 -0.79 -6.99 7.47
CA ALA A 100 -0.74 -8.04 8.49
C ALA A 100 -0.77 -7.45 9.91
N TYR A 101 -0.08 -6.34 10.15
CA TYR A 101 -0.12 -5.63 11.43
C TYR A 101 -1.52 -5.09 11.75
N ILE A 102 -2.23 -4.51 10.79
CA ILE A 102 -3.60 -4.04 10.97
C ILE A 102 -4.53 -5.21 11.36
N LEU A 103 -4.42 -6.36 10.68
CA LEU A 103 -5.18 -7.56 11.00
C LEU A 103 -4.82 -8.11 12.38
N TYR A 104 -3.53 -8.12 12.74
CA TYR A 104 -3.08 -8.46 14.08
C TYR A 104 -3.74 -7.57 15.15
N ARG A 105 -3.78 -6.24 14.93
CA ARG A 105 -4.45 -5.30 15.84
C ARG A 105 -5.93 -5.62 16.00
N TYR A 106 -6.62 -6.05 14.94
CA TYR A 106 -8.01 -6.48 15.01
C TYR A 106 -8.17 -7.73 15.89
N ILE A 107 -7.36 -8.77 15.69
CA ILE A 107 -7.35 -9.98 16.52
C ILE A 107 -7.15 -9.64 18.00
N ARG A 108 -6.22 -8.71 18.29
CA ARG A 108 -5.94 -8.26 19.67
C ARG A 108 -7.10 -7.48 20.30
N ARG A 109 -7.80 -6.63 19.55
CA ARG A 109 -8.97 -5.88 20.05
C ARG A 109 -10.15 -6.78 20.32
N SER A 110 -10.37 -7.77 19.47
CA SER A 110 -11.45 -8.75 19.60
C SER A 110 -11.18 -9.82 20.66
N SER A 111 -10.06 -9.70 21.42
CA SER A 111 -9.64 -10.67 22.45
C SER A 111 -9.55 -12.11 21.93
N LEU A 112 -9.30 -12.28 20.63
CA LEU A 112 -9.18 -13.58 19.98
C LEU A 112 -7.83 -14.21 20.28
N SER A 113 -7.78 -15.54 20.19
CA SER A 113 -6.54 -16.30 20.31
C SER A 113 -5.55 -15.91 19.21
N LEU A 114 -4.26 -15.77 19.55
CA LEU A 114 -3.20 -15.53 18.56
C LEU A 114 -3.08 -16.66 17.53
N TRP A 115 -3.61 -17.85 17.83
CA TRP A 115 -3.68 -18.94 16.87
C TRP A 115 -4.47 -18.59 15.60
N PHE A 116 -5.40 -17.63 15.66
CA PHE A 116 -6.09 -17.13 14.46
C PHE A 116 -5.18 -16.29 13.55
N PHE A 117 -4.08 -15.73 14.07
CA PHE A 117 -3.15 -14.95 13.25
C PHE A 117 -2.19 -15.83 12.44
N VAL A 118 -1.92 -17.05 12.91
CA VAL A 118 -1.05 -18.01 12.21
C VAL A 118 -1.52 -18.24 10.77
N PRO A 119 -2.75 -18.72 10.49
CA PRO A 119 -3.20 -18.95 9.12
C PRO A 119 -3.22 -17.65 8.29
N VAL A 120 -3.49 -16.50 8.91
CA VAL A 120 -3.44 -15.19 8.23
C VAL A 120 -2.03 -14.92 7.69
N THR A 121 -0.99 -15.11 8.51
CA THR A 121 0.40 -14.90 8.05
C THR A 121 0.83 -15.90 6.99
N PHE A 122 0.40 -17.16 7.07
CA PHE A 122 0.70 -18.14 6.01
C PHE A 122 0.00 -17.79 4.70
N LEU A 123 -1.25 -17.32 4.74
CA LEU A 123 -1.98 -16.91 3.54
C LEU A 123 -1.44 -15.63 2.92
N LEU A 124 -1.03 -14.66 3.74
CA LEU A 124 -0.48 -13.41 3.25
C LEU A 124 0.93 -13.57 2.68
N PHE A 125 1.80 -14.36 3.32
CA PHE A 125 3.23 -14.44 2.96
C PHE A 125 3.58 -15.75 2.24
N GLN A 126 2.66 -16.25 1.42
CA GLN A 126 2.85 -17.46 0.61
C GLN A 126 3.52 -17.14 -0.74
N PRO A 127 4.33 -18.04 -1.33
CA PRO A 127 5.11 -17.73 -2.53
C PRO A 127 4.35 -17.78 -3.87
N VAL A 128 3.09 -18.24 -3.91
CA VAL A 128 2.28 -18.32 -5.13
C VAL A 128 1.97 -16.93 -5.71
N TYR A 129 1.88 -15.87 -4.88
CA TYR A 129 1.71 -14.50 -5.39
C TYR A 129 3.03 -13.84 -5.81
N TRP A 130 4.07 -14.63 -6.11
CA TRP A 130 5.41 -14.12 -6.42
C TRP A 130 5.41 -13.02 -7.49
N GLU A 131 4.58 -13.14 -8.53
CA GLU A 131 4.48 -12.17 -9.62
C GLU A 131 4.11 -10.79 -9.09
N ASP A 132 3.07 -10.72 -8.25
CA ASP A 132 2.64 -9.47 -7.61
C ASP A 132 3.69 -8.92 -6.63
N SER A 133 4.53 -9.79 -6.06
CA SER A 133 5.55 -9.43 -5.07
C SER A 133 6.90 -9.03 -5.67
N LEU A 134 7.19 -9.47 -6.91
CA LEU A 134 8.48 -9.26 -7.60
C LEU A 134 8.37 -8.32 -8.81
N TRP A 135 7.15 -8.00 -9.25
CA TRP A 135 6.92 -7.02 -10.30
C TRP A 135 6.56 -5.67 -9.68
N LEU A 136 7.44 -4.68 -9.84
CA LEU A 136 7.37 -3.40 -9.15
C LEU A 136 6.00 -2.71 -9.26
N ILE A 137 5.49 -2.53 -10.48
CA ILE A 137 4.21 -1.84 -10.68
C ILE A 137 3.06 -2.60 -10.01
N CYS A 138 3.08 -3.94 -10.05
CA CYS A 138 2.08 -4.80 -9.41
C CYS A 138 2.13 -4.68 -7.87
N VAL A 139 3.32 -4.78 -7.26
CA VAL A 139 3.50 -4.59 -5.82
C VAL A 139 2.86 -3.28 -5.35
N VAL A 140 3.19 -2.18 -6.05
CA VAL A 140 2.73 -0.86 -5.63
C VAL A 140 1.25 -0.68 -5.96
N GLN A 141 0.75 -1.15 -7.09
CA GLN A 141 -0.65 -0.94 -7.45
C GLN A 141 -1.63 -1.88 -6.76
N HIS A 142 -1.25 -3.12 -6.46
CA HIS A 142 -2.14 -4.14 -5.89
C HIS A 142 -1.92 -4.32 -4.39
N THR A 143 -0.68 -4.50 -3.94
CA THR A 143 -0.41 -4.74 -2.51
C THR A 143 -0.49 -3.44 -1.70
N LEU A 144 0.14 -2.36 -2.17
CA LEU A 144 0.13 -1.08 -1.43
C LEU A 144 -1.27 -0.41 -1.41
N VAL A 145 -2.09 -0.56 -2.45
CA VAL A 145 -3.48 -0.05 -2.40
C VAL A 145 -4.29 -0.75 -1.30
N ILE A 146 -4.14 -2.07 -1.14
CA ILE A 146 -4.84 -2.83 -0.10
C ILE A 146 -4.43 -2.31 1.29
N PHE A 147 -3.15 -2.04 1.50
CA PHE A 147 -2.68 -1.43 2.74
C PHE A 147 -3.35 -0.08 3.02
N TRP A 148 -3.42 0.82 2.03
CA TRP A 148 -4.06 2.12 2.20
C TRP A 148 -5.56 1.99 2.53
N VAL A 149 -6.27 1.08 1.87
CA VAL A 149 -7.67 0.77 2.14
C VAL A 149 -7.85 0.26 3.57
N LEU A 150 -7.05 -0.74 3.98
CA LEU A 150 -7.12 -1.30 5.33
C LEU A 150 -6.78 -0.26 6.39
N LEU A 151 -5.76 0.56 6.16
CA LEU A 151 -5.35 1.62 7.08
C LEU A 151 -6.47 2.65 7.24
N SER A 152 -7.08 3.06 6.13
CA SER A 152 -8.18 4.01 6.12
C SER A 152 -9.37 3.49 6.94
N LEU A 153 -9.88 2.29 6.63
CA LEU A 153 -11.00 1.69 7.34
C LEU A 153 -10.68 1.39 8.80
N HIS A 154 -9.43 1.02 9.12
CA HIS A 154 -8.99 0.82 10.49
C HIS A 154 -9.02 2.11 11.31
N LEU A 155 -8.61 3.23 10.72
CA LEU A 155 -8.57 4.52 11.38
C LEU A 155 -9.98 5.11 11.60
N LEU A 156 -10.92 4.86 10.67
CA LEU A 156 -12.31 5.27 10.84
C LEU A 156 -13.01 4.59 12.02
N GLN A 157 -12.48 3.48 12.55
CA GLN A 157 -13.01 2.84 13.76
C GLN A 157 -12.80 3.68 15.04
N PHE A 158 -11.98 4.72 14.96
CA PHE A 158 -11.67 5.58 16.09
C PHE A 158 -12.36 6.94 15.96
N ASP A 159 -13.02 7.35 17.03
CA ASP A 159 -13.63 8.67 17.15
C ASP A 159 -12.58 9.72 17.57
N LYS A 160 -11.66 10.01 16.65
CA LYS A 160 -10.63 11.05 16.81
C LYS A 160 -10.47 11.80 15.51
N LYS A 161 -10.44 13.14 15.59
CA LYS A 161 -10.26 14.03 14.43
C LYS A 161 -8.97 13.70 13.65
N SER A 162 -7.86 13.43 14.34
CA SER A 162 -6.61 13.04 13.68
C SER A 162 -6.73 11.72 12.93
N CYS A 163 -7.38 10.71 13.52
CA CYS A 163 -7.63 9.43 12.86
C CYS A 163 -8.51 9.60 11.62
N PHE A 164 -9.56 10.43 11.69
CA PHE A 164 -10.42 10.73 10.55
C PHE A 164 -9.63 11.40 9.41
N ILE A 165 -8.84 12.44 9.70
CA ILE A 165 -8.01 13.12 8.69
C ILE A 165 -7.03 12.13 8.04
N THR A 166 -6.34 11.32 8.84
CA THR A 166 -5.40 10.32 8.31
C THR A 166 -6.13 9.23 7.50
N ALA A 167 -7.38 8.88 7.86
CA ALA A 167 -8.19 7.97 7.07
C ALA A 167 -8.54 8.54 5.69
N CYS A 168 -8.93 9.82 5.62
CA CYS A 168 -9.19 10.51 4.35
C CYS A 168 -7.93 10.56 3.48
N ILE A 169 -6.79 10.92 4.07
CA ILE A 169 -5.50 10.92 3.36
C ILE A 169 -5.19 9.51 2.82
N SER A 170 -5.38 8.47 3.64
CA SER A 170 -5.14 7.09 3.23
C SER A 170 -6.08 6.66 2.09
N ALA A 171 -7.35 7.07 2.10
CA ALA A 171 -8.30 6.81 1.02
C ALA A 171 -7.88 7.51 -0.29
N ILE A 172 -7.46 8.76 -0.22
CA ILE A 172 -6.94 9.52 -1.36
C ILE A 172 -5.68 8.83 -1.93
N LEU A 173 -4.76 8.42 -1.05
CA LEU A 173 -3.57 7.66 -1.46
C LEU A 173 -3.95 6.33 -2.11
N ALA A 174 -4.99 5.63 -1.65
CA ALA A 174 -5.47 4.41 -2.29
C ALA A 174 -5.91 4.67 -3.74
N ILE A 175 -6.74 5.70 -3.98
CA ILE A 175 -7.24 6.08 -5.31
C ILE A 175 -6.10 6.38 -6.27
N PHE A 176 -5.09 7.11 -5.80
CA PHE A 176 -3.93 7.49 -6.60
C PHE A 176 -2.83 6.42 -6.65
N THR A 177 -3.02 5.30 -5.95
CA THR A 177 -2.19 4.11 -6.08
C THR A 177 -2.73 3.20 -7.18
N SER A 178 -4.04 2.93 -7.17
CA SER A 178 -4.72 2.13 -8.20
C SER A 178 -6.21 2.49 -8.26
N GLY A 179 -6.83 2.31 -9.44
CA GLY A 179 -8.27 2.58 -9.65
C GLY A 179 -9.18 1.83 -8.67
N ASN A 180 -8.78 0.63 -8.24
CA ASN A 180 -9.49 -0.17 -7.24
C ASN A 180 -9.61 0.54 -5.88
N GLY A 181 -8.70 1.47 -5.57
CA GLY A 181 -8.72 2.25 -4.34
C GLY A 181 -9.99 3.10 -4.19
N LEU A 182 -10.68 3.43 -5.29
CA LEU A 182 -11.97 4.14 -5.25
C LEU A 182 -13.03 3.36 -4.46
N LEU A 183 -12.93 2.03 -4.40
CA LEU A 183 -13.90 1.20 -3.69
C LEU A 183 -13.90 1.44 -2.18
N VAL A 184 -12.87 2.08 -1.60
CA VAL A 184 -12.81 2.38 -0.15
C VAL A 184 -13.94 3.31 0.32
N TRP A 185 -14.47 4.15 -0.57
CA TRP A 185 -15.53 5.10 -0.22
C TRP A 185 -16.79 4.39 0.28
N PHE A 186 -17.21 3.30 -0.37
CA PHE A 186 -18.43 2.56 0.00
C PHE A 186 -18.41 1.98 1.42
N PRO A 187 -17.43 1.15 1.82
CA PRO A 187 -17.34 0.65 3.19
C PRO A 187 -17.05 1.77 4.19
N GLY A 188 -16.33 2.84 3.80
CA GLY A 188 -16.10 4.01 4.66
C GLY A 188 -17.40 4.73 5.03
N ILE A 189 -18.28 4.98 4.04
CA ILE A 189 -19.61 5.58 4.25
C ILE A 189 -20.44 4.69 5.19
N LEU A 190 -20.51 3.39 4.89
CA LEU A 190 -21.28 2.44 5.69
C LEU A 190 -20.81 2.45 7.15
N LEU A 191 -19.50 2.41 7.38
CA LEU A 191 -18.91 2.39 8.71
C LEU A 191 -19.18 3.71 9.48
N LEU A 192 -19.08 4.86 8.83
CA LEU A 192 -19.40 6.15 9.45
C LEU A 192 -20.90 6.30 9.78
N LEU A 193 -21.79 5.78 8.92
CA LEU A 193 -23.23 5.74 9.16
C LEU A 193 -23.57 4.84 10.34
N MET A 194 -22.96 3.65 10.43
CA MET A 194 -23.11 2.74 11.57
C MET A 194 -22.66 3.39 12.89
N GLN A 195 -21.65 4.26 12.84
CA GLN A 195 -21.17 5.04 13.99
C GLN A 195 -21.98 6.32 14.25
N GLN A 196 -23.04 6.61 13.47
CA GLN A 196 -23.84 7.84 13.56
C GLN A 196 -23.07 9.16 13.32
N ARG A 197 -21.91 9.10 12.64
CA ARG A 197 -21.03 10.25 12.39
C ARG A 197 -21.43 11.03 11.13
N LYS A 198 -22.67 11.53 11.08
CA LYS A 198 -23.28 12.16 9.88
C LYS A 198 -22.48 13.32 9.28
N LYS A 199 -21.85 14.15 10.12
CA LYS A 199 -21.01 15.27 9.64
C LYS A 199 -19.80 14.78 8.86
N GLU A 200 -19.19 13.69 9.31
CA GLU A 200 -18.04 13.11 8.65
C GLU A 200 -18.41 12.34 7.39
N VAL A 201 -19.61 11.75 7.33
CA VAL A 201 -20.16 11.19 6.08
C VAL A 201 -20.21 12.27 5.00
N ALA A 202 -20.67 13.48 5.32
CA ALA A 202 -20.71 14.57 4.35
C ALA A 202 -19.32 14.97 3.85
N ILE A 203 -18.32 15.00 4.74
CA ILE A 203 -16.92 15.26 4.35
C ILE A 203 -16.36 14.09 3.54
N TRP A 204 -16.73 12.87 3.88
CA TRP A 204 -16.31 11.64 3.21
C TRP A 204 -17.05 11.40 1.88
N LEU A 205 -17.95 12.27 1.44
CA LEU A 205 -18.55 12.16 0.11
C LEU A 205 -17.87 13.06 -0.93
N PHE A 206 -17.00 13.96 -0.48
CA PHE A 206 -16.25 14.91 -1.29
C PHE A 206 -14.78 14.50 -1.38
#